data_AF-B6UBC8-F1
#
_entry.id   AF-B6UBC8-F1
#
_cell.length_a   1.000
_cell.length_b   1.000
_cell.length_c   1.000
_cell.angle_alpha   90.00
_cell.angle_beta   90.00
_cell.angle_gamma   90.00
#
_symmetry.space_group_name_H-M   'P 1'
#
loop_
_entity.id
_entity.type
_entity.pdbx_description
1 polymer ?
#
loop_
_entity_poly.entity_id
_entity_poly.type
_entity_poly.pdbx_seq_one_letter_code
_entity_poly.pdbx_strand_id
1 'polypeptide(L)'
;MGAMEDRSSKQAGVAVVADLHDDLLVEILSRVPAKSICRFKCVSKAWLDLIAGPDHRKKLRQPMQGLIFMNPEKDRHSFSFLDLPLTVGSVPQDVVDPAGFISFLTEQPEIHRLVLLDSCNGLILFQHLMELPHYNSLGYVVCNPTTKQWRAVPEPDCSSHVPMNYTYLAFDPTVSSHFHLVRFKKNREYMEPMSVHAYSSKTGIWTYSQTEKEEEEWQNQVYLSISNRCAFVNGFLHLLVWGSNKMQILIVDVQGRPRRMIRLPDVAAGNCEGCYCVYFGQSQGHLHCITKQLFDFNEEKYELSIWALLDYDAQEWVLKDTVSSLQLFGGNCPTSVALELYSEVASMHLDRNVVFFFSHCERRFIAYDMDSKEVSVFSSSKAIHRWKVGCYVPCFSPAPLK
;
A
#
# COMPACT_ATOMS: atom_id res chain seq x y z
N MET A 1 33.09 -36.88 -62.97
CA MET A 1 32.81 -37.83 -61.87
C MET A 1 33.34 -37.18 -60.61
N GLY A 2 32.45 -36.89 -59.67
CA GLY A 2 32.62 -35.91 -58.60
C GLY A 2 33.44 -36.39 -57.40
N ALA A 3 33.95 -35.39 -56.67
CA ALA A 3 34.57 -35.50 -55.35
C ALA A 3 33.52 -35.48 -54.23
N MET A 4 33.83 -36.14 -53.10
CA MET A 4 33.51 -35.80 -51.69
C MET A 4 33.79 -37.04 -50.83
N GLU A 5 34.84 -37.04 -50.00
CA GLU A 5 34.93 -36.48 -48.65
C GLU A 5 34.19 -37.33 -47.58
N ASP A 6 35.03 -38.11 -46.89
CA ASP A 6 35.20 -38.14 -45.42
C ASP A 6 33.95 -37.98 -44.54
N ARG A 7 33.45 -39.12 -44.02
CA ARG A 7 32.51 -39.18 -42.88
C ARG A 7 33.27 -39.59 -41.63
N SER A 8 33.96 -38.63 -41.03
CA SER A 8 34.43 -38.72 -39.65
C SER A 8 33.27 -38.43 -38.69
N SER A 9 33.01 -39.40 -37.83
CA SER A 9 32.04 -39.39 -36.75
C SER A 9 32.32 -38.25 -35.76
N LYS A 10 31.42 -37.25 -35.69
CA LYS A 10 31.33 -36.36 -34.54
C LYS A 10 30.21 -36.82 -33.63
N GLN A 11 30.60 -37.30 -32.46
CA GLN A 11 29.75 -37.57 -31.31
C GLN A 11 28.80 -36.39 -31.08
N ALA A 12 27.50 -36.70 -31.12
CA ALA A 12 26.46 -35.82 -30.61
C ALA A 12 26.65 -35.73 -29.09
N GLY A 13 27.38 -34.72 -28.64
CA GLY A 13 27.26 -34.20 -27.29
C GLY A 13 25.91 -33.51 -27.17
N VAL A 14 24.84 -34.29 -27.04
CA VAL A 14 23.59 -33.79 -26.48
C VAL A 14 23.90 -33.54 -25.02
N ALA A 15 24.34 -32.32 -24.73
CA ALA A 15 24.27 -31.80 -23.38
C ALA A 15 22.78 -31.86 -23.01
N VAL A 16 22.41 -32.89 -22.25
CA VAL A 16 21.18 -32.94 -21.49
C VAL A 16 21.30 -31.80 -20.49
N VAL A 17 20.92 -30.59 -20.92
CA VAL A 17 20.47 -29.57 -19.98
C VAL A 17 19.27 -30.23 -19.34
N ALA A 18 19.46 -30.76 -18.14
CA ALA A 18 18.38 -31.32 -17.35
C ALA A 18 17.27 -30.27 -17.35
N ASP A 19 16.11 -30.61 -17.93
CA ASP A 19 14.93 -29.77 -17.85
C ASP A 19 14.66 -29.56 -16.36
N LEU A 20 15.04 -28.38 -15.87
CA LEU A 20 14.83 -28.02 -14.49
C LEU A 20 13.33 -27.83 -14.35
N HIS A 21 12.68 -28.68 -13.56
CA HIS A 21 11.24 -28.61 -13.35
C HIS A 21 10.83 -27.18 -12.96
N ASP A 22 9.68 -26.71 -13.46
CA ASP A 22 9.18 -25.34 -13.26
C ASP A 22 9.20 -24.92 -11.78
N ASP A 23 8.90 -25.85 -10.86
CA ASP A 23 8.98 -25.61 -9.42
C ASP A 23 10.38 -25.23 -8.92
N LEU A 24 11.43 -25.87 -9.43
CA LEU A 24 12.82 -25.57 -9.06
C LEU A 24 13.25 -24.22 -9.66
N LEU A 25 12.83 -23.92 -10.88
CA LEU A 25 13.06 -22.60 -11.49
C LEU A 25 12.39 -21.51 -10.67
N VAL A 26 11.14 -21.72 -10.25
CA VAL A 26 10.38 -20.79 -9.40
C VAL A 26 11.05 -20.62 -8.04
N GLU A 27 11.56 -21.68 -7.44
CA GLU A 27 12.32 -21.60 -6.19
C GLU A 27 13.60 -20.76 -6.36
N ILE A 28 14.36 -20.98 -7.43
CA ILE A 28 15.55 -20.16 -7.73
C ILE A 28 15.14 -18.71 -7.92
N LEU A 29 14.13 -18.46 -8.76
CA LEU A 29 13.64 -17.12 -9.07
C LEU A 29 13.16 -16.38 -7.83
N SER A 30 12.53 -17.06 -6.87
CA SER A 30 12.05 -16.44 -5.63
C SER A 30 13.18 -15.77 -4.81
N ARG A 31 14.42 -16.23 -4.98
CA ARG A 31 15.61 -15.75 -4.25
C ARG A 31 16.42 -14.69 -5.02
N VAL A 32 16.05 -14.43 -6.28
CA VAL A 32 16.74 -13.49 -7.15
C VAL A 32 16.10 -12.09 -7.04
N PRO A 33 16.86 -10.99 -7.12
CA PRO A 33 16.28 -9.64 -7.07
C PRO A 33 15.21 -9.41 -8.15
N ALA A 34 14.13 -8.72 -7.79
CA ALA A 34 12.99 -8.48 -8.70
C ALA A 34 13.37 -7.85 -10.05
N LYS A 35 14.37 -6.96 -10.09
CA LYS A 35 14.86 -6.35 -11.35
C LYS A 35 15.40 -7.42 -12.32
N SER A 36 16.07 -8.45 -11.82
CA SER A 36 16.57 -9.57 -12.64
C SER A 36 15.43 -10.46 -13.10
N ILE A 37 14.46 -10.78 -12.22
CA ILE A 37 13.25 -11.54 -12.60
C ILE A 37 12.51 -10.85 -13.75
N CYS A 38 12.34 -9.52 -13.68
CA CYS A 38 11.73 -8.76 -14.77
C CYS A 38 12.48 -8.92 -16.10
N ARG A 39 13.82 -8.96 -16.09
CA ARG A 39 14.62 -9.16 -17.30
C ARG A 39 14.50 -10.57 -17.85
N PHE A 40 14.33 -11.58 -16.99
CA PHE A 40 14.18 -12.97 -17.43
C PHE A 40 12.90 -13.22 -18.23
N LYS A 41 11.86 -12.39 -18.06
CA LYS A 41 10.68 -12.41 -18.93
C LYS A 41 11.00 -12.21 -20.42
N CYS A 42 12.12 -11.55 -20.73
CA CYS A 42 12.53 -11.29 -22.11
C CYS A 42 13.32 -12.47 -22.73
N VAL A 43 13.66 -13.51 -21.96
CA VAL A 43 14.48 -14.63 -22.43
C VAL A 43 13.69 -15.54 -23.38
N SER A 44 12.44 -15.87 -23.03
CA SER A 44 11.53 -16.65 -23.88
C SER A 44 10.08 -16.53 -23.41
N LYS A 45 9.14 -17.02 -24.23
CA LYS A 45 7.72 -17.11 -23.84
C LYS A 45 7.50 -18.01 -22.62
N ALA A 46 8.20 -19.15 -22.53
CA ALA A 46 8.11 -20.05 -21.39
C ALA A 46 8.50 -19.35 -20.08
N TRP A 47 9.59 -18.57 -20.08
CA TRP A 47 10.00 -17.77 -18.92
C TRP A 47 8.99 -16.66 -18.58
N LEU A 48 8.43 -15.99 -19.59
CA LEU A 48 7.37 -15.00 -19.40
C LEU A 48 6.14 -15.63 -18.72
N ASP A 49 5.68 -16.77 -19.23
CA ASP A 49 4.50 -17.48 -18.75
C ASP A 49 4.73 -18.06 -17.34
N LEU A 50 5.92 -18.61 -17.07
CA LEU A 50 6.33 -19.10 -15.75
C LEU A 50 6.26 -17.99 -14.69
N ILE A 51 6.82 -16.82 -15.00
CA ILE A 51 6.92 -15.68 -14.07
C ILE A 51 5.57 -14.96 -13.91
N ALA A 52 4.80 -14.80 -14.99
CA ALA A 52 3.51 -14.11 -14.96
C ALA A 52 2.33 -15.01 -14.55
N GLY A 53 2.56 -16.33 -14.58
CA GLY A 53 1.57 -17.37 -14.32
C GLY A 53 0.95 -17.28 -12.93
N PRO A 54 -0.34 -17.60 -12.78
CA PRO A 54 -1.06 -17.53 -11.50
C PRO A 54 -0.48 -18.47 -10.44
N ASP A 55 -0.08 -19.68 -10.83
CA ASP A 55 0.29 -20.76 -9.91
C ASP A 55 1.56 -20.46 -9.10
N HIS A 56 2.44 -19.60 -9.65
CA HIS A 56 3.72 -19.27 -9.04
C HIS A 56 3.72 -17.95 -8.28
N ARG A 57 2.65 -17.16 -8.29
CA ARG A 57 2.63 -15.81 -7.70
C ARG A 57 2.95 -15.80 -6.21
N LYS A 58 2.45 -16.80 -5.47
CA LYS A 58 2.72 -16.93 -4.04
C LYS A 58 4.20 -17.22 -3.78
N LYS A 59 4.81 -18.12 -4.58
CA LYS A 59 6.22 -18.50 -4.45
C LYS A 59 7.16 -17.39 -4.94
N LEU A 60 6.79 -16.66 -5.98
CA LEU A 60 7.56 -15.55 -6.56
C LEU A 60 7.33 -14.20 -5.87
N ARG A 61 6.53 -14.16 -4.79
CA ARG A 61 6.31 -12.93 -4.03
C ARG A 61 7.66 -12.41 -3.54
N GLN A 62 7.94 -11.15 -3.88
CA GLN A 62 9.17 -10.47 -3.47
C GLN A 62 8.92 -9.66 -2.19
N PRO A 63 9.96 -9.45 -1.37
CA PRO A 63 9.84 -8.55 -0.24
C PRO A 63 9.57 -7.12 -0.71
N MET A 64 9.01 -6.31 0.20
CA MET A 64 8.91 -4.87 0.01
C MET A 64 10.29 -4.28 -0.34
N GLN A 65 10.35 -3.43 -1.37
CA GLN A 65 11.61 -2.85 -1.87
C GLN A 65 11.70 -1.34 -1.69
N GLY A 66 10.61 -0.68 -1.30
CA GLY A 66 10.69 0.77 -1.14
C GLY A 66 9.41 1.45 -0.70
N LEU A 67 9.53 2.75 -0.50
CA LEU A 67 8.43 3.66 -0.20
C LEU A 67 8.26 4.66 -1.34
N ILE A 68 7.02 5.00 -1.64
CA ILE A 68 6.65 5.98 -2.66
C ILE A 68 5.87 7.09 -1.99
N PHE A 69 6.24 8.34 -2.27
CA PHE A 69 5.58 9.49 -1.68
C PHE A 69 5.63 10.69 -2.62
N MET A 70 4.67 11.60 -2.46
CA MET A 70 4.66 12.87 -3.18
C MET A 70 5.72 13.81 -2.63
N ASN A 71 6.56 14.35 -3.52
CA ASN A 71 7.58 15.33 -3.21
C ASN A 71 7.18 16.69 -3.78
N PRO A 72 6.74 17.64 -2.95
CA PRO A 72 6.23 18.92 -3.42
C PRO A 72 7.34 19.91 -3.81
N GLU A 73 8.60 19.63 -3.49
CA GLU A 73 9.71 20.58 -3.75
C GLU A 73 10.16 20.61 -5.21
N LYS A 74 10.01 19.52 -5.95
CA LYS A 74 10.43 19.47 -7.36
C LYS A 74 9.32 19.93 -8.30
N ASP A 75 8.07 19.56 -7.98
CA ASP A 75 6.83 20.05 -8.58
C ASP A 75 5.64 19.54 -7.73
N ARG A 76 4.46 20.18 -7.83
CA ARG A 76 3.21 19.74 -7.16
C ARG A 76 2.74 18.35 -7.62
N HIS A 77 3.40 17.76 -8.61
CA HIS A 77 3.08 16.47 -9.21
C HIS A 77 4.26 15.50 -9.23
N SER A 78 5.37 15.84 -8.55
CA SER A 78 6.54 14.95 -8.52
C SER A 78 6.41 13.91 -7.42
N PHE A 79 6.85 12.68 -7.73
CA PHE A 79 6.91 11.58 -6.78
C PHE A 79 8.36 11.19 -6.55
N SER A 80 8.67 10.73 -5.35
CA SER A 80 9.99 10.22 -4.99
C SER A 80 9.88 8.78 -4.53
N PHE A 81 10.96 8.03 -4.78
CA PHE A 81 11.09 6.64 -4.39
C PHE A 81 12.26 6.52 -3.41
N LEU A 82 12.00 5.86 -2.29
CA LEU A 82 13.01 5.54 -1.31
C LEU A 82 13.29 4.05 -1.38
N ASP A 83 14.46 3.70 -1.91
CA ASP A 83 14.92 2.33 -2.04
C ASP A 83 15.27 1.80 -0.65
N LEU A 84 14.58 0.75 -0.20
CA LEU A 84 14.87 0.10 1.06
C LEU A 84 15.89 -1.02 0.78
N PRO A 85 17.14 -0.86 1.24
CA PRO A 85 18.16 -1.84 0.99
C PRO A 85 17.78 -3.17 1.64
N LEU A 86 18.00 -4.24 0.88
CA LEU A 86 17.75 -5.61 1.33
C LEU A 86 18.73 -6.05 2.45
N THR A 87 19.84 -5.33 2.62
CA THR A 87 20.96 -5.62 3.54
C THR A 87 21.04 -4.67 4.74
N VAL A 88 21.30 -5.23 5.92
CA VAL A 88 21.60 -4.49 7.16
C VAL A 88 22.90 -3.69 6.96
N GLY A 89 22.87 -2.38 7.20
CA GLY A 89 24.05 -1.50 7.14
C GLY A 89 24.23 -0.69 5.85
N SER A 90 23.43 -0.94 4.80
CA SER A 90 23.38 -0.05 3.63
C SER A 90 22.42 1.11 3.88
N VAL A 91 22.84 2.32 3.50
CA VAL A 91 22.04 3.53 3.64
C VAL A 91 21.02 3.59 2.50
N PRO A 92 19.71 3.64 2.79
CA PRO A 92 18.68 3.94 1.79
C PRO A 92 19.03 5.20 1.02
N GLN A 93 18.87 5.16 -0.30
CA GLN A 93 19.18 6.32 -1.16
C GLN A 93 17.87 6.89 -1.69
N ASP A 94 17.72 8.22 -1.58
CA ASP A 94 16.68 8.94 -2.31
C ASP A 94 17.00 8.82 -3.79
N VAL A 95 16.27 7.96 -4.49
CA VAL A 95 16.40 7.87 -5.94
C VAL A 95 15.21 8.58 -6.57
N VAL A 96 15.53 9.59 -7.37
CA VAL A 96 14.53 10.25 -8.22
C VAL A 96 14.21 9.28 -9.33
N ASP A 97 13.05 8.64 -9.21
CA ASP A 97 12.51 7.75 -10.22
C ASP A 97 13.54 6.75 -10.81
N PRO A 98 14.05 5.76 -10.04
CA PRO A 98 15.16 4.87 -10.41
C PRO A 98 15.03 4.12 -11.75
N ALA A 99 13.88 4.19 -12.42
CA ALA A 99 13.64 3.49 -13.69
C ALA A 99 12.55 4.13 -14.57
N GLY A 100 12.12 5.37 -14.36
CA GLY A 100 10.94 5.93 -15.06
C GLY A 100 9.62 5.26 -14.64
N PHE A 101 9.57 4.84 -13.38
CA PHE A 101 8.48 4.21 -12.63
C PHE A 101 7.27 5.12 -12.46
N ILE A 102 7.46 6.44 -12.36
CA ILE A 102 6.36 7.41 -12.30
C ILE A 102 6.30 8.21 -13.60
N SER A 103 7.46 8.48 -14.21
CA SER A 103 7.53 9.31 -15.42
C SER A 103 6.59 8.83 -16.52
N PHE A 104 6.44 7.50 -16.67
CA PHE A 104 5.56 6.91 -17.69
C PHE A 104 4.07 7.30 -17.54
N LEU A 105 3.61 7.57 -16.31
CA LEU A 105 2.25 8.03 -16.03
C LEU A 105 2.10 9.53 -16.29
N THR A 106 3.12 10.32 -15.94
CA THR A 106 3.10 11.78 -16.12
C THR A 106 3.34 12.20 -17.57
N GLU A 107 3.87 11.31 -18.41
CA GLU A 107 4.04 11.51 -19.85
C GLU A 107 2.73 11.35 -20.65
N GLN A 108 1.63 10.90 -20.02
CA GLN A 108 0.34 10.74 -20.70
C GLN A 108 -0.41 12.07 -20.82
N PRO A 109 -0.81 12.50 -22.04
CA PRO A 109 -1.41 13.82 -22.27
C PRO A 109 -2.78 14.01 -21.58
N GLU A 110 -3.46 12.92 -21.22
CA GLU A 110 -4.77 12.93 -20.56
C GLU A 110 -4.66 13.12 -19.04
N ILE A 111 -3.47 12.92 -18.45
CA ILE A 111 -3.24 12.91 -17.01
C ILE A 111 -2.53 14.20 -16.58
N HIS A 112 -3.28 15.13 -16.00
CA HIS A 112 -2.75 16.46 -15.66
C HIS A 112 -2.18 16.54 -14.24
N ARG A 113 -2.84 15.89 -13.28
CA ARG A 113 -2.46 15.90 -11.86
C ARG A 113 -2.67 14.54 -11.26
N LEU A 114 -1.68 14.01 -10.55
CA LEU A 114 -1.79 12.74 -9.84
C LEU A 114 -1.71 12.98 -8.33
N VAL A 115 -2.59 12.32 -7.58
CA VAL A 115 -2.57 12.26 -6.12
C VAL A 115 -2.51 10.80 -5.71
N LEU A 116 -1.51 10.41 -4.92
CA LEU A 116 -1.40 9.07 -4.37
C LEU A 116 -2.53 8.83 -3.37
N LEU A 117 -3.38 7.84 -3.64
CA LEU A 117 -4.45 7.45 -2.73
C LEU A 117 -4.13 6.18 -1.96
N ASP A 118 -3.56 5.16 -2.58
CA ASP A 118 -3.35 3.88 -1.90
C ASP A 118 -2.29 3.03 -2.59
N SER A 119 -1.79 2.01 -1.89
CA SER A 119 -0.91 0.97 -2.43
C SER A 119 -1.26 -0.38 -1.82
N CYS A 120 -1.45 -1.40 -2.65
CA CYS A 120 -1.84 -2.73 -2.20
C CYS A 120 -1.16 -3.81 -3.04
N ASN A 121 -0.34 -4.65 -2.40
CA ASN A 121 0.31 -5.83 -3.00
C ASN A 121 0.92 -5.61 -4.40
N GLY A 122 1.60 -4.47 -4.56
CA GLY A 122 2.33 -4.09 -5.78
C GLY A 122 1.55 -3.32 -6.82
N LEU A 123 0.28 -3.03 -6.57
CA LEU A 123 -0.50 -2.03 -7.31
C LEU A 123 -0.56 -0.72 -6.54
N ILE A 124 -0.65 0.38 -7.29
CA ILE A 124 -0.76 1.74 -6.74
C ILE A 124 -1.98 2.42 -7.34
N LEU A 125 -2.77 3.06 -6.48
CA LEU A 125 -3.94 3.83 -6.84
C LEU A 125 -3.61 5.31 -6.82
N PHE A 126 -3.82 5.96 -7.95
CA PHE A 126 -3.81 7.41 -8.09
C PHE A 126 -5.21 7.93 -8.38
N GLN A 127 -5.51 9.09 -7.82
CA GLN A 127 -6.56 9.96 -8.32
C GLN A 127 -5.95 10.95 -9.30
N HIS A 128 -6.65 11.24 -10.38
CA HIS A 128 -6.24 12.28 -11.30
C HIS A 128 -7.35 13.25 -11.66
N LEU A 129 -6.95 14.45 -12.09
CA LEU A 129 -7.86 15.44 -12.65
C LEU A 129 -7.87 15.32 -14.18
N MET A 130 -9.07 15.21 -14.75
CA MET A 130 -9.30 15.33 -16.18
C MET A 130 -9.94 16.69 -16.47
N GLU A 131 -9.33 17.47 -17.36
CA GLU A 131 -9.96 18.69 -17.90
C GLU A 131 -10.90 18.28 -19.03
N LEU A 132 -12.21 18.40 -18.81
CA LEU A 132 -13.22 18.29 -19.86
C LEU A 132 -13.68 19.69 -20.25
N PRO A 133 -14.17 19.92 -21.49
CA PRO A 133 -14.47 21.26 -22.02
C PRO A 133 -15.43 22.11 -21.17
N HIS A 134 -16.19 21.50 -20.26
CA HIS A 134 -17.24 22.16 -19.48
C HIS A 134 -17.18 21.88 -17.96
N TYR A 135 -16.27 21.00 -17.50
CA TYR A 135 -16.07 20.71 -16.08
C TYR A 135 -14.77 19.90 -15.86
N ASN A 136 -14.22 19.94 -14.64
CA ASN A 136 -13.15 19.03 -14.27
C ASN A 136 -13.74 17.76 -13.66
N SER A 137 -13.34 16.59 -14.16
CA SER A 137 -13.72 15.30 -13.58
C SER A 137 -12.55 14.71 -12.78
N LEU A 138 -12.88 14.00 -11.70
CA LEU A 138 -11.91 13.20 -10.96
C LEU A 138 -11.96 11.77 -11.52
N GLY A 139 -10.84 11.31 -12.05
CA GLY A 139 -10.66 9.92 -12.48
C GLY A 139 -9.72 9.17 -11.54
N TYR A 140 -9.65 7.85 -11.74
CA TYR A 140 -8.68 7.00 -11.05
C TYR A 140 -7.81 6.25 -12.04
N VAL A 141 -6.55 6.09 -11.68
CA VAL A 141 -5.60 5.23 -12.40
C VAL A 141 -5.02 4.23 -11.41
N VAL A 142 -5.06 2.96 -11.79
CA VAL A 142 -4.31 1.92 -11.07
C VAL A 142 -3.11 1.54 -11.91
N CYS A 143 -1.92 1.54 -11.30
CA CYS A 143 -0.70 1.16 -11.99
C CYS A 143 0.01 -0.01 -11.30
N ASN A 144 0.71 -0.79 -12.13
CA ASN A 144 1.69 -1.79 -11.71
C ASN A 144 3.04 -1.25 -12.17
N PRO A 145 3.82 -0.69 -11.25
CA PRO A 145 5.09 -0.11 -11.61
C PRO A 145 6.16 -1.13 -12.02
N THR A 146 6.05 -2.37 -11.52
CA THR A 146 6.98 -3.45 -11.86
C THR A 146 6.87 -3.83 -13.33
N THR A 147 5.66 -3.82 -13.88
CA THR A 147 5.41 -4.09 -15.30
C THR A 147 5.31 -2.83 -16.16
N LYS A 148 5.37 -1.64 -15.54
CA LYS A 148 5.12 -0.33 -16.18
C LYS A 148 3.80 -0.30 -16.95
N GLN A 149 2.78 -0.91 -16.36
CA GLN A 149 1.43 -0.92 -16.91
C GLN A 149 0.50 -0.12 -16.03
N TRP A 150 -0.56 0.39 -16.64
CA TRP A 150 -1.56 1.16 -15.95
C TRP A 150 -2.91 0.96 -16.61
N ARG A 151 -3.96 1.32 -15.88
CA ARG A 151 -5.34 1.22 -16.31
C ARG A 151 -6.12 2.39 -15.74
N ALA A 152 -6.76 3.17 -16.61
CA ALA A 152 -7.77 4.12 -16.16
C ALA A 152 -9.00 3.35 -15.66
N VAL A 153 -9.61 3.84 -14.59
CA VAL A 153 -10.88 3.33 -14.08
C VAL A 153 -11.96 4.33 -14.46
N PRO A 154 -13.03 3.90 -15.13
CA PRO A 154 -14.11 4.80 -15.53
C PRO A 154 -14.73 5.44 -14.30
N GLU A 155 -15.07 6.73 -14.35
CA GLU A 155 -15.81 7.37 -13.26
C GLU A 155 -17.31 7.07 -13.42
N PRO A 156 -18.00 6.54 -12.40
CA PRO A 156 -19.34 6.00 -12.58
C PRO A 156 -20.45 7.05 -12.65
N ASP A 157 -20.24 8.32 -12.28
CA ASP A 157 -21.16 9.44 -12.60
C ASP A 157 -20.60 10.81 -12.14
N CYS A 158 -20.68 11.81 -13.02
CA CYS A 158 -20.25 13.19 -12.77
C CYS A 158 -21.36 14.01 -12.09
N SER A 159 -21.41 14.00 -10.75
CA SER A 159 -22.18 14.99 -9.99
C SER A 159 -21.25 16.08 -9.46
N SER A 160 -21.51 17.33 -9.87
CA SER A 160 -20.69 18.55 -9.73
C SER A 160 -20.53 19.13 -8.31
N HIS A 161 -20.75 18.34 -7.25
CA HIS A 161 -20.60 18.80 -5.87
C HIS A 161 -19.66 17.84 -5.15
N VAL A 162 -18.44 18.29 -4.88
CA VAL A 162 -17.32 17.47 -4.38
C VAL A 162 -17.67 16.86 -3.01
N PRO A 163 -18.09 15.59 -2.92
CA PRO A 163 -18.24 14.93 -1.64
C PRO A 163 -16.86 14.54 -1.15
N MET A 164 -16.74 14.30 0.15
CA MET A 164 -15.55 13.66 0.70
C MET A 164 -15.54 12.22 0.18
N ASN A 165 -14.63 11.92 -0.75
CA ASN A 165 -14.53 10.61 -1.40
C ASN A 165 -13.31 9.87 -0.84
N TYR A 166 -13.55 8.69 -0.27
CA TYR A 166 -12.51 7.79 0.19
C TYR A 166 -12.49 6.56 -0.70
N THR A 167 -11.43 6.39 -1.49
CA THR A 167 -11.28 5.25 -2.40
C THR A 167 -10.08 4.42 -1.98
N TYR A 168 -10.31 3.13 -1.80
CA TYR A 168 -9.34 2.14 -1.32
C TYR A 168 -9.11 1.06 -2.37
N LEU A 169 -7.88 0.56 -2.43
CA LEU A 169 -7.46 -0.47 -3.37
C LEU A 169 -7.42 -1.84 -2.67
N ALA A 170 -8.15 -2.81 -3.22
CA ALA A 170 -8.14 -4.18 -2.74
C ALA A 170 -7.57 -5.10 -3.81
N PHE A 171 -6.39 -5.67 -3.54
CA PHE A 171 -5.71 -6.58 -4.46
C PHE A 171 -4.87 -7.60 -3.70
N ASP A 172 -5.05 -8.88 -4.01
CA ASP A 172 -4.14 -9.94 -3.60
C ASP A 172 -3.76 -10.76 -4.85
N PRO A 173 -2.50 -10.65 -5.33
CA PRO A 173 -2.07 -11.36 -6.53
C PRO A 173 -2.11 -12.87 -6.36
N THR A 174 -2.04 -13.38 -5.12
CA THR A 174 -2.06 -14.82 -4.82
C THR A 174 -3.47 -15.41 -4.88
N VAL A 175 -4.51 -14.58 -4.78
CA VAL A 175 -5.91 -15.01 -4.80
C VAL A 175 -6.58 -14.69 -6.14
N SER A 176 -6.30 -13.53 -6.73
CA SER A 176 -6.99 -13.05 -7.93
C SER A 176 -6.05 -12.32 -8.87
N SER A 177 -6.32 -12.43 -10.17
CA SER A 177 -5.71 -11.59 -11.20
C SER A 177 -6.35 -10.21 -11.31
N HIS A 178 -7.41 -9.92 -10.56
CA HIS A 178 -8.19 -8.70 -10.68
C HIS A 178 -8.17 -7.92 -9.38
N PHE A 179 -8.02 -6.61 -9.51
CA PHE A 179 -8.13 -5.68 -8.38
C PHE A 179 -9.56 -5.16 -8.26
N HIS A 180 -9.89 -4.67 -7.08
CA HIS A 180 -11.13 -3.99 -6.79
C HIS A 180 -10.83 -2.61 -6.21
N LEU A 181 -11.70 -1.64 -6.49
CA LEU A 181 -11.71 -0.37 -5.76
C LEU A 181 -12.98 -0.30 -4.94
N VAL A 182 -12.87 0.06 -3.67
CA VAL A 182 -14.04 0.33 -2.82
C VAL A 182 -14.03 1.80 -2.48
N ARG A 183 -15.11 2.48 -2.85
CA ARG A 183 -15.26 3.91 -2.71
C ARG A 183 -16.43 4.24 -1.80
N PHE A 184 -16.15 5.05 -0.79
CA PHE A 184 -17.12 5.60 0.12
C PHE A 184 -17.32 7.08 -0.20
N LYS A 185 -18.56 7.48 -0.47
CA LYS A 185 -18.92 8.88 -0.64
C LYS A 185 -19.77 9.32 0.55
N LYS A 186 -19.48 10.51 1.07
CA LYS A 186 -20.35 11.16 2.06
C LYS A 186 -20.61 12.61 1.64
N ASN A 187 -21.88 12.96 1.56
CA ASN A 187 -22.30 14.34 1.37
C ASN A 187 -22.22 15.06 2.72
N ARG A 188 -21.56 16.23 2.78
CA ARG A 188 -21.46 17.01 4.02
C ARG A 188 -22.67 17.92 4.23
N GLU A 189 -23.33 18.33 3.16
CA GLU A 189 -24.42 19.32 3.21
C GLU A 189 -25.74 18.69 3.65
N TYR A 190 -25.93 17.42 3.30
CA TYR A 190 -27.10 16.63 3.61
C TYR A 190 -26.59 15.52 4.53
N MET A 191 -27.19 15.32 5.71
CA MET A 191 -26.83 14.22 6.62
C MET A 191 -27.24 12.86 6.06
N GLU A 192 -26.82 12.58 4.83
CA GLU A 192 -27.12 11.37 4.08
C GLU A 192 -26.23 10.22 4.57
N PRO A 193 -26.74 8.98 4.49
CA PRO A 193 -25.95 7.79 4.73
C PRO A 193 -24.74 7.76 3.80
N MET A 194 -23.65 7.16 4.28
CA MET A 194 -22.47 6.93 3.45
C MET A 194 -22.81 5.98 2.30
N SER A 195 -22.61 6.41 1.05
CA SER A 195 -22.83 5.55 -0.11
C SER A 195 -21.56 4.79 -0.48
N VAL A 196 -21.72 3.52 -0.85
CA VAL A 196 -20.61 2.61 -1.14
C VAL A 196 -20.69 2.11 -2.57
N HIS A 197 -19.59 2.28 -3.30
CA HIS A 197 -19.45 1.82 -4.68
C HIS A 197 -18.22 0.91 -4.78
N ALA A 198 -18.36 -0.20 -5.49
CA ALA A 198 -17.26 -1.13 -5.72
C ALA A 198 -16.98 -1.28 -7.22
N TYR A 199 -15.72 -1.19 -7.62
CA TYR A 199 -15.27 -1.46 -8.98
C TYR A 199 -14.59 -2.83 -9.03
N SER A 200 -14.81 -3.60 -10.09
CA SER A 200 -14.02 -4.80 -10.36
C SER A 200 -13.28 -4.68 -11.68
N SER A 201 -11.96 -4.90 -11.67
CA SER A 201 -11.17 -4.89 -12.92
C SER A 201 -11.46 -6.08 -13.84
N LYS A 202 -12.20 -7.08 -13.34
CA LYS A 202 -12.69 -8.22 -14.12
C LYS A 202 -13.86 -7.84 -15.02
N THR A 203 -14.82 -7.09 -14.48
CA THR A 203 -16.04 -6.69 -15.21
C THR A 203 -15.89 -5.32 -15.86
N GLY A 204 -15.00 -4.47 -15.33
CA GLY A 204 -14.84 -3.08 -15.76
C GLY A 204 -16.00 -2.18 -15.32
N ILE A 205 -16.82 -2.63 -14.36
CA ILE A 205 -18.07 -1.96 -13.98
C ILE A 205 -18.04 -1.61 -12.49
N TRP A 206 -18.65 -0.46 -12.16
CA TRP A 206 -18.97 -0.10 -10.78
C TRP A 206 -20.32 -0.69 -10.37
N THR A 207 -20.34 -1.41 -9.27
CA THR A 207 -21.54 -1.87 -8.59
C THR A 207 -21.87 -0.92 -7.45
N TYR A 208 -23.16 -0.62 -7.32
CA TYR A 208 -23.70 0.10 -6.17
C TYR A 208 -24.15 -0.93 -5.14
N SER A 209 -23.59 -0.87 -3.93
CA SER A 209 -24.06 -1.72 -2.84
C SER A 209 -25.27 -1.03 -2.21
N GLN A 210 -26.49 -1.35 -2.69
CA GLN A 210 -27.68 -1.13 -1.88
C GLN A 210 -27.62 -2.12 -0.72
N THR A 211 -27.20 -1.64 0.44
CA THR A 211 -27.38 -2.35 1.71
C THR A 211 -28.88 -2.54 1.95
N GLU A 212 -29.30 -3.73 2.32
CA GLU A 212 -30.70 -3.96 2.74
C GLU A 212 -31.00 -3.09 3.97
N LYS A 213 -32.26 -2.72 4.21
CA LYS A 213 -32.66 -1.75 5.25
C LYS A 213 -32.13 -2.04 6.67
N GLU A 214 -31.80 -3.29 7.00
CA GLU A 214 -31.22 -3.68 8.28
C GLU A 214 -29.69 -3.43 8.35
N GLU A 215 -29.00 -3.33 7.21
CA GLU A 215 -27.58 -2.98 7.10
C GLU A 215 -27.35 -1.45 6.96
N GLU A 216 -28.40 -0.63 6.92
CA GLU A 216 -28.30 0.85 6.87
C GLU A 216 -27.90 1.47 8.22
N GLU A 217 -28.06 0.76 9.34
CA GLU A 217 -27.84 1.32 10.68
C GLU A 217 -26.39 1.79 10.91
N TRP A 218 -25.39 1.05 10.42
CA TRP A 218 -23.98 1.43 10.61
C TRP A 218 -23.60 2.64 9.75
N GLN A 219 -24.18 2.81 8.57
CA GLN A 219 -23.87 3.93 7.66
C GLN A 219 -24.30 5.28 8.23
N ASN A 220 -25.32 5.27 9.09
CA ASN A 220 -25.83 6.44 9.79
C ASN A 220 -25.07 6.74 11.09
N GLN A 221 -24.46 5.72 11.70
CA GLN A 221 -23.82 5.82 13.03
C GLN A 221 -22.30 5.96 12.98
N VAL A 222 -21.69 5.82 11.80
CA VAL A 222 -20.24 5.67 11.65
C VAL A 222 -19.66 6.70 10.66
N TYR A 223 -18.50 7.28 11.02
CA TYR A 223 -17.76 8.23 10.21
C TYR A 223 -16.38 7.67 9.86
N LEU A 224 -16.01 7.66 8.58
CA LEU A 224 -14.65 7.29 8.19
C LEU A 224 -13.65 8.30 8.77
N SER A 225 -12.56 7.78 9.34
CA SER A 225 -11.50 8.63 9.86
C SER A 225 -10.85 9.46 8.75
N ILE A 226 -10.54 10.72 9.08
CA ILE A 226 -9.92 11.70 8.17
C ILE A 226 -8.56 11.19 7.64
N SER A 227 -7.91 10.27 8.37
CA SER A 227 -6.60 9.71 7.98
C SER A 227 -6.61 8.99 6.63
N ASN A 228 -7.78 8.55 6.14
CA ASN A 228 -7.95 7.85 4.86
C ASN A 228 -6.98 6.64 4.71
N ARG A 229 -6.53 6.04 5.82
CA ARG A 229 -5.66 4.85 5.81
C ARG A 229 -6.53 3.59 5.87
N CYS A 230 -6.09 2.55 5.18
CA CYS A 230 -6.72 1.23 5.22
C CYS A 230 -5.65 0.14 5.23
N ALA A 231 -6.05 -1.07 5.60
CA ALA A 231 -5.26 -2.27 5.39
C ALA A 231 -6.09 -3.32 4.66
N PHE A 232 -5.51 -3.97 3.65
CA PHE A 232 -6.13 -5.12 2.99
C PHE A 232 -5.46 -6.40 3.47
N VAL A 233 -6.13 -7.11 4.37
CA VAL A 233 -5.59 -8.29 5.05
C VAL A 233 -6.62 -9.41 4.99
N ASN A 234 -6.18 -10.64 4.72
CA ASN A 234 -7.05 -11.82 4.65
C ASN A 234 -8.26 -11.66 3.71
N GLY A 235 -8.10 -10.91 2.62
CA GLY A 235 -9.16 -10.68 1.63
C GLY A 235 -10.17 -9.59 1.99
N PHE A 236 -10.00 -8.89 3.12
CA PHE A 236 -10.91 -7.85 3.58
C PHE A 236 -10.20 -6.50 3.74
N LEU A 237 -10.93 -5.44 3.42
CA LEU A 237 -10.53 -4.07 3.73
C LEU A 237 -10.87 -3.76 5.17
N HIS A 238 -9.91 -3.20 5.86
CA HIS A 238 -10.06 -2.79 7.24
C HIS A 238 -9.88 -1.27 7.31
N LEU A 239 -10.89 -0.62 7.88
CA LEU A 239 -11.07 0.82 7.84
C LEU A 239 -11.19 1.36 9.25
N LEU A 240 -10.45 2.42 9.57
CA LEU A 240 -10.61 3.12 10.83
C LEU A 240 -11.84 4.02 10.77
N VAL A 241 -12.75 3.81 11.70
CA VAL A 241 -14.02 4.53 11.75
C VAL A 241 -14.30 5.08 13.15
N TRP A 242 -15.05 6.18 13.21
CA TRP A 242 -15.61 6.74 14.43
C TRP A 242 -17.08 6.33 14.54
N GLY A 243 -17.39 5.48 15.52
CA GLY A 243 -18.76 5.21 15.98
C GLY A 243 -19.08 6.02 17.25
N SER A 244 -20.26 5.80 17.84
CA SER A 244 -20.82 6.39 19.08
C SER A 244 -19.81 6.78 20.18
N ASN A 245 -19.07 7.85 19.94
CA ASN A 245 -17.97 8.42 20.74
C ASN A 245 -16.68 7.59 20.87
N LYS A 246 -16.44 6.57 20.04
CA LYS A 246 -15.19 5.78 20.06
C LYS A 246 -14.71 5.40 18.66
N MET A 247 -13.38 5.31 18.49
CA MET A 247 -12.79 4.74 17.27
C MET A 247 -12.90 3.21 17.29
N GLN A 248 -13.21 2.63 16.13
CA GLN A 248 -13.34 1.19 15.90
C GLN A 248 -12.77 0.84 14.52
N ILE A 249 -12.59 -0.44 14.24
CA ILE A 249 -12.18 -0.92 12.93
C ILE A 249 -13.38 -1.61 12.27
N LEU A 250 -13.77 -1.08 11.12
CA LEU A 250 -14.78 -1.69 10.25
C LEU A 250 -14.08 -2.59 9.24
N ILE A 251 -14.50 -3.85 9.19
CA ILE A 251 -14.05 -4.84 8.21
C ILE A 251 -15.10 -4.93 7.12
N VAL A 252 -14.72 -4.69 5.87
CA VAL A 252 -15.58 -4.76 4.70
C VAL A 252 -14.98 -5.69 3.64
N ASP A 253 -15.85 -6.30 2.83
CA ASP A 253 -15.39 -7.06 1.66
C ASP A 253 -15.07 -6.16 0.46
N VAL A 254 -14.66 -6.78 -0.65
CA VAL A 254 -14.32 -6.08 -1.91
C VAL A 254 -15.52 -5.45 -2.61
N GLN A 255 -16.75 -5.74 -2.17
CA GLN A 255 -17.98 -5.06 -2.61
C GLN A 255 -18.35 -3.91 -1.65
N GLY A 256 -17.56 -3.67 -0.60
CA GLY A 256 -17.80 -2.66 0.40
C GLY A 256 -18.90 -3.02 1.40
N ARG A 257 -19.30 -4.30 1.47
CA ARG A 257 -20.30 -4.77 2.45
C ARG A 257 -19.63 -4.99 3.80
N PRO A 258 -20.23 -4.52 4.90
CA PRO A 258 -19.71 -4.75 6.24
C PRO A 258 -19.69 -6.25 6.55
N ARG A 259 -18.63 -6.72 7.19
CA ARG A 259 -18.48 -8.11 7.63
C ARG A 259 -18.38 -8.22 9.12
N ARG A 260 -17.64 -7.31 9.75
CA ARG A 260 -17.42 -7.30 11.19
C ARG A 260 -16.98 -5.92 11.64
N MET A 261 -17.30 -5.60 12.88
CA MET A 261 -16.70 -4.46 13.59
C MET A 261 -15.87 -5.03 14.73
N ILE A 262 -14.60 -4.63 14.81
CA ILE A 262 -13.70 -5.02 15.90
C ILE A 262 -13.28 -3.79 16.69
N ARG A 263 -13.02 -3.99 17.98
CA ARG A 263 -12.48 -2.93 18.83
C ARG A 263 -11.00 -2.75 18.50
N LEU A 264 -10.54 -1.51 18.60
CA LEU A 264 -9.11 -1.23 18.71
C LEU A 264 -8.57 -1.93 19.97
N PRO A 265 -7.26 -2.24 20.04
CA PRO A 265 -6.67 -2.72 21.28
C PRO A 265 -7.10 -1.81 22.41
N ASP A 266 -7.85 -2.38 23.36
CA ASP A 266 -8.29 -1.65 24.53
C ASP A 266 -7.01 -1.19 25.24
N VAL A 267 -6.94 0.09 25.58
CA VAL A 267 -6.24 0.45 26.81
C VAL A 267 -7.07 -0.21 27.93
N ALA A 268 -6.84 -1.51 28.15
CA ALA A 268 -7.69 -2.41 28.94
C ALA A 268 -7.61 -2.18 30.45
N ALA A 269 -7.33 -0.93 30.85
CA ALA A 269 -7.51 -0.39 32.18
C ALA A 269 -8.02 1.05 31.97
N GLY A 270 -9.27 1.31 32.36
CA GLY A 270 -10.00 2.51 31.96
C GLY A 270 -9.33 3.87 32.25
N ASN A 271 -9.91 4.91 31.64
CA ASN A 271 -9.67 6.34 31.86
C ASN A 271 -8.42 6.99 31.24
N CYS A 272 -7.94 6.56 30.06
CA CYS A 272 -6.94 7.35 29.35
C CYS A 272 -7.60 8.30 28.33
N GLU A 273 -7.98 9.50 28.78
CA GLU A 273 -8.15 10.63 27.86
C GLU A 273 -6.86 10.80 27.05
N GLY A 274 -6.94 10.91 25.72
CA GLY A 274 -5.78 11.19 24.86
C GLY A 274 -5.09 10.00 24.16
N CYS A 275 -5.65 8.78 24.20
CA CYS A 275 -5.15 7.66 23.39
C CYS A 275 -5.93 7.53 22.07
N TYR A 276 -5.24 7.53 20.92
CA TYR A 276 -5.86 7.36 19.61
C TYR A 276 -5.00 6.54 18.63
N CYS A 277 -5.67 5.83 17.72
CA CYS A 277 -5.00 5.09 16.65
C CYS A 277 -4.39 6.07 15.63
N VAL A 278 -3.08 5.99 15.43
CA VAL A 278 -2.34 6.83 14.48
C VAL A 278 -1.96 6.08 13.21
N TYR A 279 -1.85 4.76 13.25
CA TYR A 279 -1.53 3.96 12.07
C TYR A 279 -2.24 2.62 12.08
N PHE A 280 -2.53 2.14 10.88
CA PHE A 280 -3.20 0.89 10.64
C PHE A 280 -2.72 0.30 9.32
N GLY A 281 -2.28 -0.95 9.32
CA GLY A 281 -1.58 -1.57 8.18
C GLY A 281 -1.38 -3.07 8.33
N GLN A 282 -0.69 -3.67 7.36
CA GLN A 282 -0.33 -5.08 7.38
C GLN A 282 1.18 -5.24 7.61
N SER A 283 1.54 -6.23 8.44
CA SER A 283 2.90 -6.76 8.50
C SER A 283 2.85 -8.24 8.85
N GLN A 284 3.69 -9.05 8.22
CA GLN A 284 3.83 -10.49 8.45
C GLN A 284 2.52 -11.27 8.34
N GLY A 285 1.62 -10.85 7.44
CA GLY A 285 0.31 -11.47 7.28
C GLY A 285 -0.73 -11.06 8.34
N HIS A 286 -0.34 -10.30 9.36
CA HIS A 286 -1.23 -9.85 10.42
C HIS A 286 -1.57 -8.38 10.29
N LEU A 287 -2.76 -8.04 10.80
CA LEU A 287 -3.18 -6.67 10.94
C LEU A 287 -2.44 -6.03 12.11
N HIS A 288 -1.86 -4.86 11.87
CA HIS A 288 -1.15 -4.09 12.87
C HIS A 288 -1.80 -2.72 13.08
N CYS A 289 -1.76 -2.27 14.32
CA CYS A 289 -2.28 -0.99 14.76
C CYS A 289 -1.21 -0.27 15.60
N ILE A 290 -1.02 1.03 15.41
CA ILE A 290 -0.18 1.84 16.29
C ILE A 290 -1.06 2.87 16.97
N THR A 291 -1.03 2.88 18.29
CA THR A 291 -1.76 3.83 19.14
C THR A 291 -0.78 4.84 19.72
N LYS A 292 -1.19 6.10 19.81
CA LYS A 292 -0.43 7.17 20.43
C LYS A 292 -1.07 7.54 21.76
N GLN A 293 -0.26 7.55 22.82
CA GLN A 293 -0.65 8.00 24.15
C GLN A 293 0.13 9.26 24.52
N LEU A 294 -0.58 10.34 24.85
CA LEU A 294 0.00 11.59 25.33
C LEU A 294 0.20 11.53 26.85
N PHE A 295 1.38 11.92 27.33
CA PHE A 295 1.68 11.97 28.76
C PHE A 295 1.70 13.39 29.33
N ASP A 296 2.12 14.37 28.52
CA ASP A 296 2.19 15.77 28.91
C ASP A 296 1.81 16.65 27.72
N PHE A 297 0.69 17.38 27.85
CA PHE A 297 0.22 18.32 26.81
C PHE A 297 1.14 19.53 26.64
N ASN A 298 1.97 19.86 27.64
CA ASN A 298 2.88 21.01 27.59
C ASN A 298 4.26 20.65 27.00
N GLU A 299 4.74 19.43 27.25
CA GLU A 299 6.04 18.95 26.72
C GLU A 299 5.90 18.09 25.45
N GLU A 300 4.67 17.84 25.00
CA GLU A 300 4.34 17.06 23.79
C GLU A 300 5.02 15.67 23.74
N LYS A 301 5.32 15.11 24.92
CA LYS A 301 5.88 13.77 25.07
C LYS A 301 4.77 12.75 24.92
N TYR A 302 5.01 11.79 24.03
CA TYR A 302 4.07 10.73 23.77
C TYR A 302 4.79 9.40 23.57
N GLU A 303 4.04 8.34 23.70
CA GLU A 303 4.50 6.99 23.46
C GLU A 303 3.59 6.31 22.44
N LEU A 304 4.24 5.52 21.59
CA LEU A 304 3.58 4.73 20.57
C LEU A 304 3.61 3.28 20.99
N SER A 305 2.44 2.66 21.02
CA SER A 305 2.28 1.23 21.25
C SER A 305 1.94 0.54 19.94
N ILE A 306 2.72 -0.47 19.58
CA ILE A 306 2.60 -1.21 18.32
C ILE A 306 1.94 -2.56 18.62
N TRP A 307 0.77 -2.79 18.05
CA TRP A 307 -0.06 -3.95 18.31
C TRP A 307 -0.22 -4.82 17.06
N ALA A 308 -0.32 -6.12 17.25
CA ALA A 308 -0.69 -7.09 16.22
C ALA A 308 -1.97 -7.83 16.63
N LEU A 309 -2.92 -7.97 15.71
CA LEU A 309 -4.10 -8.81 15.92
C LEU A 309 -3.77 -10.25 15.52
N LEU A 310 -3.73 -11.16 16.50
CA LEU A 310 -3.41 -12.57 16.27
C LEU A 310 -4.66 -13.40 16.00
N ASP A 311 -5.71 -13.16 16.78
CA ASP A 311 -6.98 -13.87 16.67
C ASP A 311 -8.13 -12.88 16.45
N TYR A 312 -8.78 -12.96 15.28
CA TYR A 312 -9.93 -12.13 14.94
C TYR A 312 -11.18 -12.49 15.75
N ASP A 313 -11.37 -13.77 16.07
CA ASP A 313 -12.54 -14.26 16.76
C ASP A 313 -12.51 -13.89 18.23
N ALA A 314 -11.37 -14.10 18.89
CA ALA A 314 -11.13 -13.63 20.25
C ALA A 314 -10.90 -12.10 20.34
N GLN A 315 -10.65 -11.43 19.20
CA GLN A 315 -10.16 -10.03 19.14
C GLN A 315 -8.89 -9.83 20.00
N GLU A 316 -7.99 -10.80 19.93
CA GLU A 316 -6.77 -10.84 20.72
C GLU A 316 -5.68 -9.96 20.10
N TRP A 317 -5.51 -8.77 20.67
CA TRP A 317 -4.42 -7.86 20.35
C TRP A 317 -3.22 -8.11 21.25
N VAL A 318 -2.05 -8.31 20.63
CA VAL A 318 -0.78 -8.47 21.33
C VAL A 318 0.09 -7.24 21.14
N LEU A 319 0.57 -6.69 22.25
CA LEU A 319 1.57 -5.61 22.24
C LEU A 319 2.90 -6.17 21.75
N LYS A 320 3.37 -5.69 20.60
CA LYS A 320 4.65 -6.10 20.00
C LYS A 320 5.79 -5.24 20.54
N ASP A 321 5.55 -3.94 20.68
CA ASP A 321 6.55 -3.00 21.14
C ASP A 321 5.95 -1.68 21.61
N THR A 322 6.77 -0.92 22.34
CA THR A 322 6.45 0.41 22.81
C THR A 322 7.66 1.33 22.62
N VAL A 323 7.46 2.48 22.00
CA VAL A 323 8.55 3.43 21.70
C VAL A 323 8.14 4.87 22.01
N SER A 324 9.02 5.62 22.68
CA SER A 324 8.77 7.02 23.03
C SER A 324 9.11 7.97 21.88
N SER A 325 8.44 9.13 21.83
CA SER A 325 8.79 10.21 20.89
C SER A 325 10.24 10.68 21.08
N LEU A 326 10.74 10.68 22.31
CA LEU A 326 12.13 11.02 22.62
C LEU A 326 13.13 10.04 21.99
N GLN A 327 12.82 8.74 21.99
CA GLN A 327 13.68 7.74 21.35
C GLN A 327 13.66 7.89 19.82
N LEU A 328 12.49 8.17 19.23
CA LEU A 328 12.34 8.30 17.78
C LEU A 328 12.94 9.60 17.24
N PHE A 329 12.78 10.72 17.94
CA PHE A 329 13.05 12.06 17.41
C PHE A 329 14.03 12.88 18.25
N GLY A 330 14.46 12.39 19.41
CA GLY A 330 15.27 13.16 20.35
C GLY A 330 14.48 14.27 21.07
N GLY A 331 15.18 15.07 21.89
CA GLY A 331 14.56 16.06 22.78
C GLY A 331 14.23 17.43 22.16
N ASN A 332 14.56 17.65 20.88
CA ASN A 332 14.50 18.97 20.25
C ASN A 332 13.41 19.11 19.16
N CYS A 333 12.44 18.20 19.11
CA CYS A 333 11.36 18.25 18.12
C CYS A 333 10.08 18.80 18.77
N PRO A 334 9.79 20.11 18.69
CA PRO A 334 8.50 20.65 19.10
C PRO A 334 7.44 20.24 18.05
N THR A 335 6.67 19.22 18.37
CA THR A 335 5.48 18.78 17.64
C THR A 335 4.31 19.74 17.86
N SER A 336 4.38 20.96 17.30
CA SER A 336 3.35 21.99 17.53
C SER A 336 1.93 21.40 17.46
N VAL A 337 1.07 21.84 18.38
CA VAL A 337 -0.37 21.49 18.54
C VAL A 337 -1.16 21.38 17.22
N ALA A 338 -0.71 22.03 16.13
CA ALA A 338 -1.29 21.85 14.79
C ALA A 338 -1.02 20.47 14.14
N LEU A 339 -0.14 19.64 14.71
CA LEU A 339 0.27 18.33 14.21
C LEU A 339 -0.53 17.15 14.80
N GLU A 340 -1.40 17.38 15.79
CA GLU A 340 -2.22 16.34 16.44
C GLU A 340 -3.07 15.51 15.47
N LEU A 341 -3.40 16.07 14.30
CA LEU A 341 -4.21 15.44 13.25
C LEU A 341 -3.41 14.57 12.27
N TYR A 342 -2.07 14.51 12.38
CA TYR A 342 -1.21 13.86 11.38
C TYR A 342 -0.37 12.75 12.00
N SER A 343 -0.43 11.58 11.37
CA SER A 343 0.37 10.43 11.77
C SER A 343 1.77 10.56 11.20
N GLU A 344 2.76 10.65 12.10
CA GLU A 344 4.19 10.60 11.79
C GLU A 344 4.61 9.21 11.28
N VAL A 345 3.75 8.21 11.41
CA VAL A 345 3.98 6.87 10.86
C VAL A 345 3.79 6.91 9.35
N ALA A 346 4.87 6.69 8.62
CA ALA A 346 4.85 6.57 7.17
C ALA A 346 4.24 5.23 6.75
N SER A 347 4.85 4.12 7.19
CA SER A 347 4.40 2.76 6.92
C SER A 347 5.08 1.72 7.83
N MET A 348 4.69 0.46 7.73
CA MET A 348 5.38 -0.69 8.32
C MET A 348 5.98 -1.58 7.23
N HIS A 349 7.11 -2.21 7.53
CA HIS A 349 7.70 -3.21 6.64
C HIS A 349 6.79 -4.45 6.60
N LEU A 350 6.47 -4.93 5.39
CA LEU A 350 5.48 -6.00 5.22
C LEU A 350 5.94 -7.37 5.73
N ASP A 351 7.24 -7.59 5.85
CA ASP A 351 7.81 -8.91 6.22
C ASP A 351 8.81 -8.86 7.40
N ARG A 352 9.06 -7.68 7.99
CA ARG A 352 10.07 -7.48 9.06
C ARG A 352 9.46 -6.63 10.16
N ASN A 353 10.04 -6.73 11.36
CA ASN A 353 9.65 -5.95 12.53
C ASN A 353 10.17 -4.50 12.48
N VAL A 354 9.92 -3.78 11.39
CA VAL A 354 10.41 -2.42 11.17
C VAL A 354 9.25 -1.46 10.90
N VAL A 355 9.25 -0.32 11.59
CA VAL A 355 8.30 0.78 11.38
C VAL A 355 9.03 1.99 10.82
N PHE A 356 8.46 2.58 9.77
CA PHE A 356 8.97 3.77 9.13
C PHE A 356 8.18 5.00 9.60
N PHE A 357 8.91 6.02 10.02
CA PHE A 357 8.41 7.30 10.47
C PHE A 357 8.95 8.42 9.58
N PHE A 358 8.22 9.53 9.54
CA PHE A 358 8.71 10.77 8.98
C PHE A 358 8.75 11.86 10.05
N SER A 359 9.96 12.32 10.36
CA SER A 359 10.18 13.45 11.25
C SER A 359 9.86 14.74 10.51
N HIS A 360 8.77 15.42 10.89
CA HIS A 360 8.38 16.69 10.27
C HIS A 360 9.31 17.85 10.63
N CYS A 361 9.87 17.84 11.85
CA CYS A 361 10.80 18.86 12.32
C CYS A 361 12.15 18.76 11.60
N GLU A 362 12.70 17.55 11.50
CA GLU A 362 14.01 17.31 10.87
C GLU A 362 13.91 17.02 9.37
N ARG A 363 12.69 16.87 8.84
CA ARG A 363 12.39 16.57 7.43
C ARG A 363 13.18 15.36 6.93
N ARG A 364 13.02 14.23 7.61
CA ARG A 364 13.74 12.98 7.31
C ARG A 364 12.94 11.74 7.63
N PHE A 365 13.23 10.66 6.92
CA PHE A 365 12.69 9.34 7.25
C PHE A 365 13.56 8.64 8.30
N ILE A 366 12.87 7.94 9.21
CA ILE A 366 13.43 7.23 10.34
C ILE A 366 12.86 5.81 10.36
N ALA A 367 13.70 4.82 10.62
CA ALA A 367 13.33 3.41 10.69
C ALA A 367 13.60 2.96 12.10
N TYR A 368 12.56 2.44 12.74
CA TYR A 368 12.66 1.80 14.03
C TYR A 368 12.60 0.29 13.85
N ASP A 369 13.66 -0.39 14.22
CA ASP A 369 13.71 -1.85 14.26
C ASP A 369 13.27 -2.32 15.66
N MET A 370 12.15 -3.03 15.73
CA MET A 370 11.57 -3.48 17.00
C MET A 370 12.37 -4.64 17.63
N ASP A 371 13.16 -5.37 16.84
CA ASP A 371 13.98 -6.49 17.33
C ASP A 371 15.26 -5.95 18.01
N SER A 372 15.95 -5.00 17.39
CA SER A 372 17.16 -4.38 17.95
C SER A 372 16.89 -3.16 18.84
N LYS A 373 15.68 -2.58 18.77
CA LYS A 373 15.30 -1.29 19.37
C LYS A 373 16.11 -0.10 18.83
N GLU A 374 16.77 -0.28 17.70
CA GLU A 374 17.58 0.76 17.09
C GLU A 374 16.75 1.69 16.19
N VAL A 375 17.13 2.96 16.21
CA VAL A 375 16.57 4.00 15.36
C VAL A 375 17.63 4.36 14.32
N SER A 376 17.31 4.17 13.04
CA SER A 376 18.19 4.49 11.93
C SER A 376 17.57 5.59 11.06
N VAL A 377 18.41 6.53 10.65
CA VAL A 377 18.01 7.66 9.79
C VAL A 377 18.49 7.36 8.38
N PHE A 378 17.61 7.55 7.40
CA PHE A 378 17.92 7.02 6.07
C PHE A 378 17.52 7.83 4.85
N SER A 379 16.86 8.98 5.01
CA SER A 379 16.64 9.89 3.88
C SER A 379 16.53 11.31 4.38
N SER A 380 17.19 12.24 3.69
CA SER A 380 17.11 13.68 3.94
C SER A 380 16.19 14.35 2.91
N SER A 381 14.97 13.83 2.77
CA SER A 381 13.97 14.46 1.90
C SER A 381 13.34 15.68 2.60
N LYS A 382 13.62 16.88 2.08
CA LYS A 382 13.26 18.15 2.72
C LYS A 382 11.75 18.47 2.70
N ALA A 383 10.93 17.71 1.97
CA ALA A 383 9.48 17.80 2.09
C ALA A 383 8.76 16.52 1.67
N ILE A 384 7.79 16.12 2.50
CA ILE A 384 6.72 15.21 2.10
C ILE A 384 5.46 16.05 1.98
N HIS A 385 4.78 15.97 0.83
CA HIS A 385 3.46 16.58 0.72
C HIS A 385 2.53 15.78 1.62
N ARG A 386 1.67 16.52 2.33
CA ARG A 386 0.97 16.12 3.55
C ARG A 386 0.36 14.72 3.57
N TRP A 387 0.04 14.06 2.45
CA TRP A 387 -0.81 12.88 2.46
C TRP A 387 -0.19 11.69 1.72
N LYS A 388 0.00 10.61 2.49
CA LYS A 388 0.21 9.20 2.12
C LYS A 388 1.58 8.81 1.55
N VAL A 389 2.12 7.76 2.16
CA VAL A 389 3.28 7.00 1.70
C VAL A 389 2.77 5.62 1.28
N GLY A 390 3.07 5.20 0.06
CA GLY A 390 2.74 3.88 -0.46
C GLY A 390 3.92 2.92 -0.31
N CYS A 391 3.63 1.64 -0.09
CA CYS A 391 4.63 0.59 -0.10
C CYS A 391 4.80 0.03 -1.51
N TYR A 392 6.04 -0.12 -1.96
CA TYR A 392 6.35 -0.80 -3.20
C TYR A 392 6.72 -2.26 -2.95
N VAL A 393 5.90 -3.15 -3.52
CA VAL A 393 6.15 -4.59 -3.59
C VAL A 393 6.17 -4.98 -5.06
N PRO A 394 7.20 -5.67 -5.56
CA PRO A 394 7.22 -6.08 -6.95
C PRO A 394 6.06 -7.05 -7.27
N CYS A 395 5.27 -6.72 -8.29
CA CYS A 395 4.20 -7.58 -8.80
C CYS A 395 4.45 -7.92 -10.27
N PHE A 396 4.75 -9.17 -10.57
CA PHE A 396 5.11 -9.57 -11.93
C PHE A 396 3.92 -9.82 -12.86
N SER A 397 2.69 -9.88 -12.34
CA SER A 397 1.52 -10.19 -13.15
C SER A 397 1.02 -8.94 -13.90
N PRO A 398 0.91 -9.00 -15.25
CA PRO A 398 0.30 -7.92 -16.02
C PRO A 398 -1.23 -8.01 -16.07
N ALA A 399 -1.80 -9.17 -15.72
CA ALA A 399 -3.23 -9.46 -15.84
C ALA A 399 -4.17 -8.45 -15.14
N PRO A 400 -3.83 -7.86 -13.98
CA PRO A 400 -4.73 -6.92 -13.31
C PRO A 400 -5.04 -5.65 -14.11
N LEU A 401 -4.20 -5.31 -15.08
CA LEU A 401 -4.25 -4.05 -15.82
C LEU A 401 -4.57 -4.21 -17.31
N LYS A 402 -4.73 -5.45 -17.80
CA LYS A 402 -5.15 -5.77 -19.17
C LYS A 402 -6.64 -5.62 -19.43
#